data_AF-A0A1G5CNW7-F1
#
_entry.id   AF-A0A1G5CNW7-F1
#
_cell.length_a   1.000
_cell.length_b   1.000
_cell.length_c   1.000
_cell.angle_alpha   90.00
_cell.angle_beta   90.00
_cell.angle_gamma   90.00
#
_symmetry.space_group_name_H-M   'P 1'
#
loop_
_entity.id
_entity.type
_entity.pdbx_description
1 polymer ?
#
loop_
_entity_poly.entity_id
_entity_poly.type
_entity_poly.pdbx_seq_one_letter_code
_entity_poly.pdbx_strand_id
1 'polypeptide(L)'
;MKREIKTGSNTSMGFDDEKIRTFESVDAWRAEGERLFGKDVKKWKYKCPMCGHVAAVQDFIDAGLDGQEAANSAYCECIGRYTGKGSPKKGDSSGCNWAGYGLFGIPHGGVVVMTGEGSGQHIFEFAEE
;
A
#
# COMPACT_ATOMS: atom_id res chain seq x y z
N MET A 1 -19.45 -8.70 -3.24
CA MET A 1 -19.52 -8.93 -4.72
C MET A 1 -18.12 -9.29 -5.21
N LYS A 2 -17.95 -10.37 -6.00
CA LYS A 2 -16.62 -10.80 -6.47
C LYS A 2 -16.25 -10.11 -7.78
N ARG A 3 -15.05 -9.53 -7.83
CA ARG A 3 -14.46 -8.87 -9.01
C ARG A 3 -13.10 -9.46 -9.34
N GLU A 4 -12.65 -9.22 -10.57
CA GLU A 4 -11.27 -9.47 -11.00
C GLU A 4 -10.72 -8.18 -11.63
N ILE A 5 -9.47 -7.87 -11.31
CA ILE A 5 -8.73 -6.75 -11.92
C ILE A 5 -7.41 -7.21 -12.51
N LYS A 6 -6.99 -6.54 -13.57
CA LYS A 6 -5.60 -6.58 -14.04
C LYS A 6 -4.75 -5.69 -13.14
N THR A 7 -3.70 -6.28 -12.56
CA THR A 7 -2.71 -5.57 -11.72
C THR A 7 -1.38 -5.32 -12.43
N GLY A 8 -1.20 -5.95 -13.61
CA GLY A 8 -0.07 -5.75 -14.52
C GLY A 8 -0.37 -6.39 -15.88
N SER A 9 0.59 -6.37 -16.80
CA SER A 9 0.37 -6.83 -18.19
C SER A 9 -0.09 -8.29 -18.30
N ASN A 10 0.38 -9.15 -17.38
CA ASN A 10 0.09 -10.59 -17.38
C ASN A 10 -0.41 -11.10 -16.01
N THR A 11 -0.85 -10.21 -15.13
CA THR A 11 -1.27 -10.55 -13.77
C THR A 11 -2.66 -10.03 -13.51
N SER A 12 -3.54 -10.91 -13.02
CA SER A 12 -4.85 -10.55 -12.50
C SER A 12 -5.00 -10.96 -11.05
N MET A 13 -5.94 -10.32 -10.37
CA MET A 13 -6.29 -10.62 -8.99
C MET A 13 -7.80 -10.64 -8.84
N GLY A 14 -8.34 -11.76 -8.36
CA GLY A 14 -9.71 -11.86 -7.90
C GLY A 14 -9.84 -11.38 -6.45
N PHE A 15 -10.89 -10.64 -6.14
CA PHE A 15 -11.19 -10.17 -4.80
C PHE A 15 -12.70 -10.07 -4.56
N ASP A 16 -13.09 -9.88 -3.29
CA ASP A 16 -14.47 -9.71 -2.87
C ASP A 16 -14.64 -8.32 -2.23
N ASP A 17 -15.50 -7.49 -2.81
CA ASP A 17 -15.78 -6.12 -2.36
C ASP A 17 -16.31 -6.06 -0.92
N GLU A 18 -16.86 -7.16 -0.40
CA GLU A 18 -17.32 -7.25 0.99
C GLU A 18 -16.17 -7.48 1.98
N LYS A 19 -14.99 -7.88 1.48
CA LYS A 19 -13.82 -8.24 2.30
C LYS A 19 -12.66 -7.29 2.16
N ILE A 20 -12.54 -6.63 1.01
CA ILE A 20 -11.46 -5.70 0.71
C ILE A 20 -12.07 -4.35 0.36
N ARG A 21 -11.67 -3.31 1.09
CA ARG A 21 -12.07 -1.94 0.78
C ARG A 21 -11.58 -1.58 -0.61
N THR A 22 -12.47 -1.02 -1.42
CA THR A 22 -12.14 -0.61 -2.79
C THR A 22 -12.40 0.87 -2.99
N PHE A 23 -11.46 1.53 -3.66
CA PHE A 23 -11.61 2.87 -4.19
C PHE A 23 -11.88 2.77 -5.70
N GLU A 24 -13.01 3.30 -6.14
CA GLU A 24 -13.43 3.22 -7.55
C GLU A 24 -12.60 4.12 -8.50
N SER A 25 -11.68 4.93 -7.97
CA SER A 25 -10.70 5.66 -8.77
C SER A 25 -9.48 6.08 -7.94
N VAL A 26 -8.38 6.41 -8.63
CA VAL A 26 -7.20 7.04 -8.03
C VAL A 26 -7.56 8.36 -7.33
N ASP A 27 -8.47 9.15 -7.91
CA ASP A 27 -8.89 10.42 -7.31
C ASP A 27 -9.68 10.22 -6.02
N ALA A 28 -10.53 9.19 -5.94
CA ALA A 28 -11.22 8.82 -4.70
C ALA A 28 -10.23 8.37 -3.61
N TRP A 29 -9.21 7.60 -3.98
CA TRP A 29 -8.13 7.20 -3.06
C TRP A 29 -7.31 8.41 -2.59
N ARG A 30 -6.98 9.34 -3.49
CA ARG A 30 -6.27 10.58 -3.14
C ARG A 30 -7.09 11.49 -2.22
N ALA A 31 -8.38 11.64 -2.50
CA ALA A 31 -9.27 12.42 -1.66
C ALA A 31 -9.35 11.87 -0.23
N GLU A 32 -9.31 10.55 -0.06
CA GLU A 32 -9.24 9.92 1.26
C GLU A 32 -7.90 10.18 1.97
N GLY A 33 -6.78 10.06 1.25
CA GLY A 33 -5.45 10.41 1.80
C GLY A 33 -5.39 11.87 2.24
N GLU A 34 -5.93 12.80 1.44
CA GLU A 34 -6.01 14.21 1.79
C GLU A 34 -6.94 14.45 2.99
N ARG A 35 -8.07 13.73 3.07
CA ARG A 35 -8.98 13.81 4.22
C ARG A 35 -8.30 13.38 5.52
N LEU A 36 -7.45 12.35 5.48
CA LEU A 36 -6.78 11.79 6.65
C LEU A 36 -5.53 12.57 7.06
N PHE A 37 -4.74 13.05 6.11
CA PHE A 37 -3.39 13.57 6.38
C PHE A 37 -3.13 14.97 5.81
N GLY A 38 -4.11 15.55 5.11
CA GLY A 38 -3.99 16.81 4.38
C GLY A 38 -3.29 16.68 3.03
N LYS A 39 -3.10 17.82 2.36
CA LYS A 39 -2.54 17.89 0.98
C LYS A 39 -1.08 17.48 0.85
N ASP A 40 -0.34 17.46 1.96
CA ASP A 40 1.07 17.12 1.95
C ASP A 40 1.25 15.60 1.97
N VAL A 41 1.48 15.01 0.79
CA VAL A 41 1.67 13.57 0.60
C VAL A 41 2.80 13.01 1.48
N LYS A 42 3.79 13.82 1.87
CA LYS A 42 4.87 13.38 2.76
C LYS A 42 4.34 12.91 4.12
N LYS A 43 3.19 13.42 4.54
CA LYS A 43 2.53 13.06 5.81
C LYS A 43 1.62 11.85 5.69
N TRP A 44 1.36 11.35 4.48
CA TRP A 44 0.46 10.22 4.29
C TRP A 44 1.09 8.97 4.84
N LYS A 45 0.36 8.29 5.73
CA LYS A 45 0.83 7.10 6.44
C LYS A 45 0.13 5.85 5.94
N TYR A 46 0.89 4.78 5.78
CA TYR A 46 0.39 3.47 5.37
C TYR A 46 0.77 2.43 6.40
N LYS A 47 -0.11 1.44 6.58
CA LYS A 47 0.12 0.31 7.48
C LYS A 47 0.54 -0.90 6.67
N CYS A 48 1.72 -1.45 6.96
CA CYS A 48 2.16 -2.70 6.36
C CYS A 48 1.23 -3.84 6.81
N PRO A 49 0.56 -4.56 5.89
CA PRO A 49 -0.36 -5.64 6.23
C PRO A 49 0.34 -6.86 6.85
N MET A 50 1.66 -6.99 6.65
CA MET A 50 2.41 -8.18 7.10
C MET A 50 2.96 -8.08 8.52
N CYS A 51 3.45 -6.90 8.92
CA CYS A 51 4.04 -6.68 10.25
C CYS A 51 3.32 -5.61 11.07
N GLY A 52 2.38 -4.87 10.47
CA GLY A 52 1.63 -3.81 11.13
C GLY A 52 2.39 -2.51 11.34
N HIS A 53 3.64 -2.39 10.86
CA HIS A 53 4.39 -1.15 10.94
C HIS A 53 3.69 -0.04 10.15
N VAL A 54 3.60 1.15 10.74
CA VAL A 54 3.05 2.34 10.12
C VAL A 54 4.20 3.26 9.72
N ALA A 55 4.27 3.63 8.45
CA ALA A 55 5.27 4.56 7.93
C ALA A 55 4.62 5.65 7.09
N ALA A 56 5.10 6.88 7.25
CA ALA A 56 4.81 8.01 6.39
C ALA A 56 5.69 7.98 5.14
N VAL A 57 5.26 8.64 4.07
CA VAL A 57 6.12 8.88 2.89
C VAL A 57 7.43 9.59 3.29
N GLN A 58 7.39 10.49 4.27
CA GLN A 58 8.59 11.15 4.79
C GLN A 58 9.63 10.17 5.35
N ASP A 59 9.20 9.05 5.96
CA ASP A 59 10.15 8.07 6.52
C ASP A 59 11.00 7.41 5.43
N PHE A 60 10.45 7.24 4.22
CA PHE A 60 11.19 6.72 3.07
C PHE A 60 12.17 7.76 2.51
N ILE A 61 11.78 9.04 2.51
CA ILE A 61 12.69 10.14 2.15
C ILE A 61 13.86 10.19 3.13
N ASP A 62 13.58 10.09 4.43
CA ASP A 62 14.60 10.08 5.48
C ASP A 62 15.51 8.83 5.40
N ALA A 63 15.00 7.72 4.85
CA ALA A 63 15.76 6.52 4.52
C ALA A 63 16.58 6.64 3.21
N GLY A 64 16.51 7.77 2.51
CA GLY A 64 17.37 8.11 1.38
C GLY A 64 16.72 7.99 0.00
N LEU A 65 15.40 7.75 -0.09
CA LEU A 65 14.70 7.74 -1.37
C LEU A 65 14.43 9.18 -1.84
N ASP A 66 14.36 9.38 -3.15
CA ASP A 66 13.82 10.63 -3.68
C ASP A 66 12.31 10.74 -3.38
N GLY A 67 11.77 11.95 -3.44
CA GLY A 67 10.37 12.19 -3.03
C GLY A 67 9.33 11.44 -3.87
N GLN A 68 9.60 11.18 -5.14
CA GLN A 68 8.67 10.45 -6.01
C GLN A 68 8.79 8.94 -5.80
N GLU A 69 10.01 8.42 -5.67
CA GLU A 69 10.25 7.02 -5.31
C GLU A 69 9.65 6.70 -3.94
N ALA A 70 9.88 7.55 -2.94
CA ALA A 70 9.31 7.44 -1.61
C ALA A 70 7.77 7.36 -1.64
N ALA A 71 7.11 8.23 -2.42
CA ALA A 71 5.66 8.22 -2.55
C ALA A 71 5.14 6.93 -3.24
N ASN A 72 5.86 6.42 -4.24
CA ASN A 72 5.51 5.19 -4.95
C ASN A 72 5.71 3.93 -4.10
N SER A 73 6.75 3.92 -3.26
CA SER A 73 7.06 2.79 -2.40
C SER A 73 6.19 2.76 -1.14
N ALA A 74 5.84 3.90 -0.54
CA ALA A 74 5.16 3.93 0.76
C ALA A 74 3.81 3.19 0.79
N TYR A 75 3.06 3.17 -0.31
CA TYR A 75 1.78 2.47 -0.38
C TYR A 75 1.90 0.98 -0.73
N CYS A 76 3.09 0.48 -1.12
CA CYS A 76 3.23 -0.92 -1.53
C CYS A 76 4.47 -1.63 -0.98
N GLU A 77 5.31 -0.97 -0.20
CA GLU A 77 6.54 -1.53 0.37
C GLU A 77 6.63 -1.18 1.85
N CYS A 78 7.06 -2.14 2.68
CA CYS A 78 7.35 -1.82 4.07
C CYS A 78 8.69 -1.08 4.17
N ILE A 79 8.73 0.01 4.95
CA ILE A 79 9.95 0.81 5.17
C ILE A 79 11.14 -0.05 5.64
N GLY A 80 10.87 -1.18 6.29
CA GLY A 80 11.89 -2.13 6.72
C GLY A 80 12.79 -2.65 5.59
N ARG A 81 12.32 -2.65 4.33
CA ARG A 81 13.16 -2.95 3.15
C ARG A 81 14.35 -1.99 3.02
N TYR A 82 14.15 -0.73 3.42
CA TYR A 82 15.13 0.35 3.29
C TYR A 82 15.96 0.53 4.56
N THR A 83 15.48 0.03 5.69
CA THR A 83 16.18 0.10 6.99
C THR A 83 16.82 -1.23 7.40
N GLY A 84 17.01 -2.17 6.47
CA GLY A 84 17.72 -3.43 6.71
C GLY A 84 16.95 -4.48 7.53
N LYS A 85 15.62 -4.43 7.57
CA LYS A 85 14.79 -5.46 8.22
C LYS A 85 14.65 -6.70 7.33
N GLY A 86 14.41 -7.85 7.96
CA GLY A 86 14.19 -9.12 7.28
C GLY A 86 12.71 -9.44 7.05
N SER A 87 12.41 -10.72 6.84
CA SER A 87 11.05 -11.22 6.68
C SER A 87 10.13 -10.85 7.85
N PRO A 88 8.81 -10.67 7.62
CA PRO A 88 7.84 -10.39 8.67
C PRO A 88 7.95 -11.40 9.83
N LYS A 89 7.95 -10.89 11.07
CA LYS A 89 7.95 -11.70 12.29
C LYS A 89 6.69 -11.39 13.09
N LYS A 90 5.97 -12.44 13.49
CA LYS A 90 4.73 -12.29 14.27
C LYS A 90 5.01 -11.52 15.57
N GLY A 91 4.29 -10.43 15.80
CA GLY A 91 4.42 -9.58 16.99
C GLY A 91 5.54 -8.52 16.91
N ASP A 92 6.31 -8.46 15.82
CA ASP A 92 7.32 -7.43 15.60
C ASP A 92 6.81 -6.40 14.59
N SER A 93 6.43 -5.22 15.09
CA SER A 93 5.99 -4.09 14.30
C SER A 93 7.12 -3.08 14.01
N SER A 94 8.39 -3.46 14.18
CA SER A 94 9.54 -2.57 13.89
C SER A 94 9.88 -2.44 12.39
N GLY A 95 9.09 -3.06 11.51
CA GLY A 95 9.28 -3.09 10.06
C GLY A 95 9.73 -4.45 9.54
N CYS A 96 9.45 -4.73 8.25
CA CYS A 96 9.86 -5.94 7.54
C CYS A 96 10.25 -5.62 6.09
N ASN A 97 10.69 -6.61 5.31
CA ASN A 97 11.07 -6.44 3.91
C ASN A 97 9.96 -6.78 2.90
N TRP A 98 8.68 -6.78 3.31
CA TRP A 98 7.58 -7.16 2.42
C TRP A 98 7.26 -6.07 1.38
N ALA A 99 6.80 -6.49 0.20
CA ALA A 99 6.20 -5.64 -0.82
C ALA A 99 4.89 -6.26 -1.34
N GLY A 100 3.92 -5.41 -1.67
CA GLY A 100 2.58 -5.79 -2.14
C GLY A 100 2.49 -6.18 -3.62
N TYR A 101 3.62 -6.22 -4.33
CA TYR A 101 3.73 -6.67 -5.71
C TYR A 101 4.46 -8.03 -5.81
N GLY A 102 4.40 -8.66 -6.98
CA GLY A 102 4.98 -9.97 -7.24
C GLY A 102 3.93 -11.08 -7.35
N LEU A 103 4.37 -12.34 -7.37
CA LEU A 103 3.51 -13.50 -7.69
C LEU A 103 2.30 -13.66 -6.76
N PHE A 104 2.43 -13.28 -5.48
CA PHE A 104 1.40 -13.51 -4.47
C PHE A 104 0.66 -12.25 -4.01
N GLY A 105 1.07 -11.05 -4.48
CA GLY A 105 0.50 -9.78 -4.03
C GLY A 105 0.51 -9.61 -2.50
N ILE A 106 -0.53 -8.97 -1.95
CA ILE A 106 -0.75 -8.86 -0.51
C ILE A 106 -1.64 -10.03 -0.08
N PRO A 107 -1.19 -10.95 0.78
CA PRO A 107 -1.95 -12.15 1.13
C PRO A 107 -3.17 -11.85 2.01
N HIS A 108 -3.12 -10.80 2.84
CA HIS A 108 -4.17 -10.42 3.78
C HIS A 108 -4.25 -8.89 3.93
N GLY A 109 -5.46 -8.33 4.00
CA GLY A 109 -5.69 -6.88 4.17
C GLY A 109 -5.43 -6.08 2.89
N GLY A 110 -5.12 -4.79 3.06
CA GLY A 110 -4.87 -3.89 1.94
C GLY A 110 -6.17 -3.34 1.34
N VAL A 111 -6.02 -2.49 0.34
CA VAL A 111 -7.14 -1.93 -0.42
C VAL A 111 -6.92 -2.10 -1.91
N VAL A 112 -8.02 -2.18 -2.67
CA VAL A 112 -7.97 -2.09 -4.13
C VAL A 112 -8.21 -0.64 -4.55
N VAL A 113 -7.39 -0.14 -5.47
CA VAL A 113 -7.61 1.15 -6.14
C VAL A 113 -7.79 0.90 -7.63
N MET A 114 -8.95 1.23 -8.17
CA MET A 114 -9.23 1.11 -9.59
C MET A 114 -8.47 2.19 -10.37
N THR A 115 -7.74 1.79 -11.40
CA THR A 115 -6.94 2.67 -12.26
C THR A 115 -7.53 2.82 -13.66
N GLY A 116 -8.56 2.03 -13.97
CA GLY A 116 -9.32 2.07 -15.21
C GLY A 116 -10.34 0.93 -15.24
N GLU A 117 -11.10 0.83 -16.32
CA GLU A 117 -12.05 -0.27 -16.48
C GLU A 117 -11.32 -1.63 -16.47
N GLY A 118 -11.67 -2.48 -15.49
CA GLY A 118 -11.04 -3.79 -15.30
C GLY A 118 -9.57 -3.75 -14.86
N SER A 119 -9.02 -2.59 -14.53
CA SER A 119 -7.62 -2.42 -14.09
C SER A 119 -7.55 -1.79 -12.70
N GLY A 120 -6.61 -2.24 -11.87
CA GLY A 120 -6.42 -1.69 -10.54
C GLY A 120 -5.12 -2.11 -9.89
N GLN A 121 -4.89 -1.63 -8.68
CA GLN A 121 -3.74 -2.01 -7.85
C GLN A 121 -4.22 -2.48 -6.47
N HIS A 122 -3.58 -3.51 -5.94
CA HIS A 122 -3.74 -3.93 -4.55
C HIS A 122 -2.59 -3.35 -3.73
N ILE A 123 -2.91 -2.39 -2.87
CA ILE A 123 -1.95 -1.59 -2.12
C ILE A 123 -2.23 -1.67 -0.63
N PHE A 124 -1.32 -1.14 0.18
CA PHE A 124 -1.49 -1.07 1.62
C PHE A 124 -2.62 -0.10 2.00
N GLU A 125 -3.21 -0.36 3.16
CA GLU A 125 -4.21 0.55 3.73
C GLU A 125 -3.54 1.81 4.25
N PHE A 126 -4.24 2.95 4.19
CA PHE A 126 -3.85 4.09 5.02
C PHE A 126 -3.88 3.68 6.49
N ALA A 127 -2.94 4.21 7.27
CA ALA A 127 -3.04 4.09 8.72
C ALA A 127 -4.20 4.96 9.24
N GLU A 128 -4.82 4.57 10.34
CA GLU A 128 -5.78 5.41 11.06
C GLU A 128 -5.02 6.54 11.80
N GLU A 129 -5.68 7.68 12.02
CA GLU A 129 -5.16 8.81 12.82
C GLU A 129 -5.23 8.51 14.32
#